data_AF-A0A4Y2L982-F1
#
_entry.id   AF-A0A4Y2L982-F1
#
_cell.length_a   1.000
_cell.length_b   1.000
_cell.length_c   1.000
_cell.angle_alpha   90.00
_cell.angle_beta   90.00
_cell.angle_gamma   90.00
#
_symmetry.space_group_name_H-M   'P 1'
#
loop_
_entity.id
_entity.type
_entity.pdbx_description
1 polymer ?
#
loop_
_entity_poly.entity_id
_entity_poly.type
_entity_poly.pdbx_seq_one_letter_code
_entity_poly.pdbx_strand_id
1 'polypeptide(L)'
;MLLKSTNRIGYIFINAEIFPEGNCVRRFVIPAVNFRATDYVDLIDWQVCNVTPPTVLRHISSHELLKMIQDDAPMDGWDFIKFPSHTQADERIVKLITEASRKIFGPQNRDGFIRATLESRKQMSQFESKKDYKK
;
A
#
# COMPACT_ATOMS: atom_id res chain seq x y z
N MET A 1 -17.49 -31.92 -2.26
CA MET A 1 -17.84 -30.52 -1.94
C MET A 1 -17.31 -30.21 -0.56
N LEU A 2 -16.00 -29.95 -0.46
CA LEU A 2 -15.31 -29.66 0.80
C LEU A 2 -14.41 -28.46 0.52
N LEU A 3 -14.85 -27.30 1.01
CA LEU A 3 -14.04 -26.08 1.07
C LEU A 3 -12.88 -26.36 2.04
N LYS A 4 -11.73 -26.75 1.50
CA LYS A 4 -10.50 -26.80 2.28
C LYS A 4 -10.02 -25.38 2.50
N SER A 5 -10.21 -24.95 3.74
CA SER A 5 -9.54 -23.85 4.43
C SER A 5 -8.16 -23.51 3.85
N THR A 6 -8.05 -22.33 3.26
CA THR A 6 -6.79 -21.62 3.08
C THR A 6 -6.99 -20.19 3.56
N ASN A 7 -6.83 -20.02 4.87
CA ASN A 7 -6.54 -18.74 5.50
C ASN A 7 -5.26 -18.18 4.88
N ARG A 8 -5.37 -17.24 3.95
CA ARG A 8 -4.27 -16.35 3.52
C ARG A 8 -4.87 -15.13 2.86
N ILE A 9 -5.27 -14.19 3.70
CA ILE A 9 -5.77 -12.91 3.25
C ILE A 9 -4.57 -12.10 2.75
N GLY A 10 -4.44 -12.00 1.43
CA GLY A 10 -3.46 -11.16 0.76
C GLY A 10 -3.80 -9.69 0.94
N TYR A 11 -3.47 -9.12 2.09
CA TYR A 11 -3.36 -7.68 2.22
C TYR A 11 -1.96 -7.25 1.75
N ILE A 12 -1.88 -6.04 1.20
CA ILE A 12 -0.68 -5.40 0.66
C ILE A 12 0.31 -5.18 1.82
N PHE A 13 1.07 -6.21 2.18
CA PHE A 13 2.12 -6.12 3.19
C PHE A 13 3.43 -5.77 2.50
N ILE A 14 3.85 -4.53 2.71
CA ILE A 14 5.12 -4.00 2.20
C ILE A 14 6.26 -4.64 3.01
N ASN A 15 7.17 -5.33 2.33
CA ASN A 15 8.37 -5.95 2.91
C ASN A 15 9.26 -4.89 3.60
N ALA A 16 9.78 -5.19 4.79
CA ALA A 16 10.80 -4.40 5.47
C ALA A 16 11.79 -5.32 6.22
N GLU A 17 13.09 -5.20 5.91
CA GLU A 17 14.13 -5.71 6.80
C GLU A 17 14.38 -4.69 7.91
N ILE A 18 14.39 -5.15 9.16
CA ILE A 18 14.81 -4.34 10.31
C ILE A 18 16.32 -4.55 10.44
N PHE A 19 17.12 -3.52 10.15
CA PHE A 19 18.54 -3.52 10.51
C PHE A 19 18.69 -3.39 12.03
N PRO A 20 19.68 -4.05 12.65
CA PRO A 20 19.89 -4.02 14.11
C PRO A 20 20.35 -2.65 14.66
N GLU A 21 20.49 -1.63 13.82
CA GLU A 21 20.98 -0.32 14.25
C GLU A 21 19.95 0.79 13.97
N GLY A 22 19.19 1.15 15.01
CA GLY A 22 18.76 2.52 15.40
C GLY A 22 17.95 3.41 14.45
N ASN A 23 18.01 3.22 13.14
CA ASN A 23 17.41 4.07 12.12
C ASN A 23 16.47 3.23 11.25
N CYS A 24 15.27 2.96 11.77
CA CYS A 24 14.27 2.08 11.13
C CYS A 24 13.55 2.75 9.96
N VAL A 25 14.26 3.00 8.85
CA VAL A 25 13.62 3.32 7.57
C VAL A 25 13.25 2.00 6.89
N ARG A 26 11.95 1.77 6.66
CA ARG A 26 11.48 0.59 5.91
C ARG A 26 12.01 0.67 4.48
N ARG A 27 12.90 -0.24 4.11
CA ARG A 27 13.40 -0.35 2.73
C ARG A 27 12.35 -1.04 1.87
N PHE A 28 11.84 -0.34 0.87
CA PHE A 28 10.90 -0.92 -0.10
C PHE A 28 11.64 -1.92 -1.00
N VAL A 29 11.25 -3.19 -0.94
CA VAL A 29 11.77 -4.26 -1.80
C VAL A 29 10.63 -4.78 -2.69
N ILE A 30 10.84 -4.70 -4.00
CA ILE A 30 9.89 -5.23 -4.99
C ILE A 30 10.05 -6.75 -5.05
N PRO A 31 9.02 -7.54 -4.72
CA PRO A 31 9.10 -8.99 -4.81
C PRO A 31 9.14 -9.45 -6.27
N ALA A 32 9.77 -10.60 -6.51
CA ALA A 32 9.75 -11.22 -7.83
C ALA A 32 8.33 -11.69 -8.18
N VAL A 33 7.86 -11.32 -9.37
CA VAL A 33 6.51 -11.64 -9.86
C VAL A 33 6.56 -12.93 -10.69
N ASN A 34 5.70 -13.89 -10.37
CA ASN A 34 5.54 -15.13 -11.10
C ASN A 34 4.53 -14.97 -12.24
N PHE A 35 5.00 -14.70 -13.46
CA PHE A 35 4.15 -14.57 -14.65
C PHE A 35 3.48 -15.88 -15.09
N ARG A 36 3.88 -17.03 -14.53
CA ARG A 36 3.25 -18.33 -14.81
C ARG A 36 2.14 -18.67 -13.81
N ALA A 37 1.86 -17.78 -12.86
CA ALA A 37 0.82 -17.98 -11.87
C ALA A 37 -0.55 -18.12 -12.55
N THR A 38 -1.30 -19.13 -12.12
CA THR A 38 -2.69 -19.35 -12.55
C THR A 38 -3.70 -18.71 -11.60
N ASP A 39 -3.26 -18.37 -10.39
CA ASP A 39 -4.03 -17.69 -9.34
C ASP A 39 -3.23 -16.48 -8.83
N TYR A 40 -3.92 -15.43 -8.41
CA TYR A 40 -3.35 -14.23 -7.82
C TYR A 40 -2.54 -14.52 -6.55
N VAL A 41 -2.90 -15.56 -5.79
CA VAL A 41 -2.16 -15.93 -4.58
C VAL A 41 -0.74 -16.42 -4.88
N ASP A 42 -0.52 -16.98 -6.08
CA ASP A 42 0.76 -17.55 -6.53
C ASP A 42 1.63 -16.54 -7.29
N LEU A 43 1.13 -15.30 -7.45
CA LEU A 43 1.82 -14.24 -8.17
C LEU A 43 3.11 -13.80 -7.46
N ILE A 44 3.16 -13.93 -6.14
CA ILE A 44 4.29 -13.58 -5.29
C ILE A 44 4.58 -14.77 -4.37
N ASP A 45 5.84 -15.20 -4.30
CA ASP A 45 6.25 -16.18 -3.30
C ASP A 45 6.39 -15.53 -1.92
N TRP A 46 5.33 -15.64 -1.12
CA TRP A 46 5.26 -15.11 0.23
C TRP A 46 6.19 -15.81 1.22
N GLN A 47 6.70 -17.02 0.94
CA GLN A 47 7.67 -17.69 1.82
C GLN A 47 9.07 -17.09 1.71
N VAL A 48 9.41 -16.59 0.53
CA VAL A 48 10.71 -15.96 0.23
C VAL A 48 10.67 -14.45 0.49
N CYS A 49 9.49 -13.85 0.56
CA CYS A 49 9.32 -12.43 0.89
C CYS A 49 9.32 -12.19 2.41
N ASN A 50 10.20 -11.30 2.88
CA ASN A 50 10.23 -10.92 4.28
C ASN A 50 9.11 -9.91 4.60
N VAL A 51 7.99 -10.41 5.11
CA VAL A 51 6.79 -9.62 5.41
C VAL A 51 6.91 -8.95 6.78
N THR A 52 6.74 -7.63 6.84
CA THR A 52 6.70 -6.89 8.10
C THR A 52 5.26 -6.59 8.50
N PRO A 53 4.90 -6.73 9.78
CA PRO A 53 3.57 -6.34 10.24
C PRO A 53 3.31 -4.84 9.97
N PRO A 54 2.07 -4.49 9.59
CA PRO A 54 1.63 -3.10 9.54
C PRO A 54 1.83 -2.42 10.88
N THR A 55 2.06 -1.11 10.87
CA THR A 55 2.27 -0.33 12.10
C THR A 55 1.11 -0.47 13.08
N VAL A 56 -0.13 -0.61 12.59
CA VAL A 56 -1.33 -0.83 13.44
C VAL A 56 -1.29 -2.14 14.22
N LEU A 57 -0.48 -3.12 13.79
CA LEU A 57 -0.29 -4.41 14.47
C LEU A 57 1.04 -4.48 15.23
N ARG A 58 1.84 -3.40 15.26
CA ARG A 58 3.20 -3.44 15.80
C ARG A 58 3.24 -3.78 17.30
N HIS A 59 2.21 -3.41 18.04
CA HIS A 59 2.11 -3.64 19.49
C HIS A 59 1.47 -4.97 19.88
N ILE A 60 0.99 -5.75 18.90
CA ILE A 60 0.28 -7.01 19.13
C ILE A 60 1.20 -8.17 18.71
N SER A 61 1.34 -9.17 19.57
CA SER A 61 2.17 -10.34 19.27
C SER A 61 1.51 -11.29 18.26
N SER A 62 2.31 -12.08 17.54
CA SER A 62 1.78 -13.09 16.62
C SER A 62 0.91 -14.13 17.32
N HIS A 63 1.18 -14.47 18.58
CA HIS A 63 0.36 -15.40 19.35
C HIS A 63 -1.03 -14.83 19.66
N GLU A 64 -1.10 -13.55 20.05
CA GLU A 64 -2.37 -12.86 20.28
C GLU A 64 -3.18 -12.73 18.99
N LEU A 65 -2.53 -12.38 17.86
CA LEU A 65 -3.19 -12.34 16.55
C LEU A 65 -3.76 -13.71 16.16
N LEU A 66 -3.01 -14.79 16.36
CA LEU A 66 -3.48 -16.15 16.07
C LEU A 66 -4.68 -16.53 16.95
N LYS A 67 -4.65 -16.15 18.23
CA LYS A 67 -5.76 -16.38 19.16
C LYS A 67 -7.00 -15.60 18.75
N MET A 68 -6.86 -14.33 18.37
CA MET A 68 -7.95 -13.49 17.86
C MET A 68 -8.63 -14.09 16.63
N ILE A 69 -7.84 -14.65 15.70
CA ILE A 69 -8.37 -15.32 14.50
C ILE A 69 -9.11 -16.62 14.85
N GLN A 70 -8.65 -17.36 15.85
CA GLN A 70 -9.26 -18.63 16.26
C GLN A 70 -10.53 -18.44 17.10
N ASP A 71 -10.55 -17.42 17.95
CA ASP A 71 -11.65 -17.15 18.87
C ASP A 71 -12.85 -16.47 18.17
N ASP A 72 -12.75 -16.15 16.87
CA ASP A 72 -13.72 -15.38 16.06
C ASP A 72 -14.26 -14.14 16.81
N ALA A 73 -13.37 -13.52 17.59
CA ALA A 73 -13.73 -12.48 18.53
C ALA A 73 -14.16 -11.23 17.76
N PRO A 74 -15.25 -10.55 18.18
CA PRO A 74 -15.69 -9.35 17.51
C PRO A 74 -14.60 -8.26 17.61
N MET A 75 -14.40 -7.58 16.48
CA MET A 75 -13.33 -6.60 16.25
C MET A 75 -13.41 -5.38 17.19
N ASP A 76 -14.57 -5.17 17.81
CA ASP A 76 -14.86 -4.06 18.72
C ASP A 76 -14.09 -4.15 20.05
N GLY A 77 -13.68 -5.36 20.45
CA GLY A 77 -12.86 -5.61 21.63
C GLY A 77 -11.34 -5.50 21.38
N TRP A 78 -10.92 -5.22 20.14
CA TRP A 78 -9.50 -5.22 19.79
C TRP A 78 -8.93 -3.80 19.96
N ASP A 79 -7.82 -3.67 20.69
CA ASP A 79 -7.15 -2.39 20.95
C ASP A 79 -6.28 -1.97 19.75
N PHE A 80 -6.92 -1.73 18.61
CA PHE A 80 -6.27 -1.12 17.46
C PHE A 80 -6.20 0.39 17.59
N ILE A 81 -5.16 0.97 17.00
CA ILE A 81 -5.08 2.42 16.80
C ILE A 81 -6.30 2.84 15.97
N LYS A 82 -7.21 3.59 16.60
CA LYS A 82 -8.39 4.15 15.95
C LYS A 82 -7.95 5.32 15.07
N PHE A 83 -7.94 5.09 13.77
CA PHE A 83 -7.83 6.18 12.82
C PHE A 83 -9.20 6.86 12.68
N PRO A 84 -9.27 8.19 12.56
CA PRO A 84 -10.50 8.86 12.20
C PRO A 84 -10.88 8.43 10.78
N SER A 85 -11.75 7.43 10.69
CA SER A 85 -12.43 7.02 9.48
C SER A 85 -13.65 7.92 9.31
N HIS A 86 -13.80 8.57 8.15
CA HIS A 86 -14.87 9.53 7.82
C HIS A 86 -14.59 10.98 8.24
N THR A 87 -13.43 11.50 7.85
CA THR A 87 -13.22 12.94 7.94
C THR A 87 -13.84 13.66 6.75
N GLN A 88 -14.36 14.87 6.96
CA GLN A 88 -14.83 15.74 5.88
C GLN A 88 -13.70 16.02 4.85
N ALA A 89 -12.44 15.93 5.28
CA ALA A 89 -11.28 16.07 4.40
C ALA A 89 -11.21 14.92 3.39
N ASP A 90 -11.47 13.67 3.81
CA ASP A 90 -11.47 12.51 2.92
C ASP A 90 -12.53 12.66 1.82
N GLU A 91 -13.74 13.09 2.19
CA GLU A 91 -14.81 13.35 1.22
C GLU A 91 -14.43 14.43 0.19
N ARG A 92 -13.82 15.51 0.66
CA ARG A 92 -13.32 16.60 -0.20
C ARG A 92 -12.22 16.11 -1.15
N ILE A 93 -11.32 15.26 -0.67
CA ILE A 93 -10.25 14.67 -1.50
C ILE A 93 -10.84 13.76 -2.56
N VAL A 94 -11.77 12.86 -2.19
CA VAL A 94 -12.44 11.96 -3.14
C VAL A 94 -13.17 12.76 -4.22
N LYS A 95 -13.85 13.85 -3.83
CA LYS A 95 -14.50 14.76 -4.77
C LYS A 95 -13.49 15.41 -5.72
N LEU A 96 -12.39 15.94 -5.19
CA LEU A 96 -11.33 16.57 -6.00
C LEU A 96 -10.71 15.57 -6.99
N ILE A 97 -10.39 14.35 -6.54
CA ILE A 97 -9.87 13.28 -7.39
C ILE A 97 -10.85 12.95 -8.51
N THR A 98 -12.14 12.88 -8.18
CA THR A 98 -13.20 12.59 -9.14
C THR A 98 -13.34 13.70 -10.18
N GLU A 99 -13.34 14.96 -9.77
CA GLU A 99 -13.38 16.12 -10.65
C GLU A 99 -12.15 16.20 -11.56
N ALA A 100 -10.96 15.96 -11.02
CA ALA A 100 -9.72 15.91 -11.79
C ALA A 100 -9.73 14.75 -12.81
N SER A 101 -10.17 13.56 -12.39
CA SER A 101 -10.25 12.38 -13.26
C SER A 101 -11.24 12.58 -14.40
N ARG A 102 -12.37 13.26 -14.15
CA ARG A 102 -13.36 13.60 -15.18
C ARG A 102 -12.75 14.44 -16.31
N LYS A 103 -11.85 15.37 -16.00
CA LYS A 103 -11.17 16.21 -17.00
C LYS A 103 -10.26 15.40 -17.92
N ILE A 104 -9.78 14.25 -17.45
CA ILE A 104 -8.86 13.36 -18.17
C ILE A 104 -9.65 12.18 -18.79
N PHE A 105 -10.96 12.12 -18.62
CA PHE A 105 -11.77 11.04 -19.19
C PHE A 105 -11.92 11.21 -20.71
N GLY A 106 -11.66 10.12 -21.47
CA GLY A 106 -11.74 10.09 -22.93
C GLY A 106 -10.37 10.16 -23.64
N PRO A 107 -10.19 9.50 -24.80
CA PRO A 107 -8.87 9.38 -25.45
C PRO A 107 -8.18 10.72 -25.75
N GLN A 108 -8.91 11.70 -26.27
CA GLN A 108 -8.35 13.01 -26.65
C GLN A 108 -7.89 13.82 -25.42
N ASN A 109 -8.69 13.82 -24.35
CA ASN A 109 -8.37 14.52 -23.11
C ASN A 109 -7.16 13.90 -22.40
N ARG A 110 -7.05 12.57 -22.42
CA ARG A 110 -5.88 11.84 -21.89
C ARG A 110 -4.61 12.23 -22.62
N ASP A 111 -4.67 12.16 -23.94
CA ASP A 111 -3.54 12.46 -24.81
C ASP A 111 -3.07 13.91 -24.67
N GLY A 112 -4.00 14.88 -24.60
CA GLY A 112 -3.71 16.27 -24.27
C GLY A 112 -3.06 16.44 -22.89
N PHE A 113 -3.60 15.78 -21.86
CA PHE A 113 -3.06 15.84 -20.50
C PHE A 113 -1.64 15.27 -20.41
N ILE A 114 -1.38 14.13 -21.08
CA ILE A 114 -0.06 13.49 -21.10
C ILE A 114 0.97 14.40 -21.78
N ARG A 115 0.64 14.95 -22.95
CA ARG A 115 1.54 15.90 -23.65
C ARG A 115 1.85 17.13 -22.80
N ALA A 116 0.81 17.77 -22.25
CA ALA A 116 1.00 18.96 -21.40
C ALA A 116 1.87 18.66 -20.18
N THR A 117 1.68 17.48 -19.56
CA THR A 117 2.49 17.04 -18.41
C THR A 117 3.95 16.80 -18.82
N LEU A 118 4.20 16.18 -19.97
CA LEU A 118 5.55 15.95 -20.49
C LEU A 118 6.26 17.27 -20.80
N GLU A 119 5.59 18.21 -21.45
CA GLU A 119 6.17 19.54 -21.74
C GLU A 119 6.45 20.33 -20.46
N SER A 120 5.53 20.31 -19.49
CA SER A 120 5.76 20.94 -18.18
C SER A 120 6.97 20.34 -17.45
N ARG A 121 7.13 19.01 -17.48
CA ARG A 121 8.28 18.33 -16.86
C ARG A 121 9.61 18.67 -17.53
N LYS A 122 9.65 18.91 -18.84
CA LYS A 122 10.86 19.38 -19.53
C LYS A 122 11.29 20.77 -19.05
N GLN A 123 10.33 21.62 -18.67
CA GLN A 123 10.60 22.96 -18.15
C GLN A 123 11.05 22.96 -16.68
N MET A 124 10.77 21.89 -15.94
CA MET A 124 11.20 21.78 -14.54
C MET A 124 12.68 21.40 -14.46
N SER A 125 13.41 22.02 -13.53
CA SER A 125 14.78 21.67 -13.23
C SER A 125 14.88 20.23 -12.72
N GLN A 126 15.83 19.47 -13.25
CA GLN A 126 16.17 18.15 -12.74
C GLN A 126 16.95 18.29 -11.44
N PHE A 127 16.59 17.48 -10.44
CA PHE A 127 17.23 17.44 -9.13
C PHE A 127 17.58 16.00 -8.80
N GLU A 128 18.81 15.76 -8.36
CA GLU A 128 19.29 14.44 -7.98
C GLU A 128 19.01 14.15 -6.50
N SER A 129 18.93 15.21 -5.69
CA SER A 129 18.68 15.13 -4.27
C SER A 129 17.74 16.24 -3.80
N LYS A 130 17.02 15.97 -2.71
CA LYS A 130 16.13 16.94 -2.07
C LYS A 130 16.87 18.22 -1.61
N LYS A 131 18.20 18.14 -1.44
CA LYS A 131 19.07 19.28 -1.11
C LYS A 131 19.24 20.27 -2.27
N ASP A 132 19.02 19.83 -3.49
CA ASP A 132 19.21 20.65 -4.70
C ASP A 132 18.05 21.63 -4.89
N TYR A 133 16.95 21.43 -4.13
CA TYR A 133 15.81 22.33 -4.11
C TYR A 133 16.17 23.63 -3.38
N LYS A 134 16.33 24.72 -4.14
CA LYS A 134 16.48 26.06 -3.57
C LYS A 134 15.11 26.54 -3.05
N LYS A 135 15.09 26.96 -1.79
CA LYS A 135 13.90 27.46 -1.10
C LYS A 135 13.63 28.92 -1.45
#